data_AF-A0A959KKK2-F1
#
_entry.id   AF-A0A959KKK2-F1
#
_cell.length_a   1.000
_cell.length_b   1.000
_cell.length_c   1.000
_cell.angle_alpha   90.00
_cell.angle_beta   90.00
_cell.angle_gamma   90.00
#
_symmetry.space_group_name_H-M   'P 1'
#
loop_
_entity.id
_entity.type
_entity.pdbx_description
1 polymer ?
#
loop_
_entity_poly.entity_id
_entity_poly.type
_entity_poly.pdbx_seq_one_letter_code
_entity_poly.pdbx_strand_id
1 'polypeptide(L)'
;VAEGFRLIDIDTRPDAVQENAPVGTEVGLQVQPADGGRGEVYYQLADNVSGIFAIHPQNGRVTVVDSSRLDCELATTQRIVVAASTADGRRASQSFTIQVEDVNEFPIGELTDVDPAENAVPQDAEAQSPVGITAFAEDPDAGDRVAYSLVSEPAGLLGIDPATGVVYVKDAEALQTQAGDRLSLQVVARSEDGSRSEADFRLKIVAPTAGGKGAGGSEKAYPILPKPSQVVRSYPSLVVDDDLASNTWRSIWINLQGYFWAVLLSVPLGFMIGLFPIFRGLFSKQVDALRYLPLTALTGLFIIWFGIEDQMKIAFLAFGIIVYLLPVVVQRIHEVEEVFTQTAFTLGANSWQTIRSVFFPSVMSKLMDDIRVLTAISWTYIIIAELLNREGGVGSLIYIKARQGQIPKVFAILIVIVLIGFLQDRIFVYLDKRLFPHKYYKTTLAGIREVEYGILAILLMIAVVIFQQIWLPSLTGTFNNLAIITVIAALIIIVFGEIKVRGALRKAG
;
A
#
# COMPACT_ATOMS: atom_id res chain seq x y z
N VAL A 1 16.70 -27.79 -36.66
CA VAL A 1 15.95 -27.53 -35.42
C VAL A 1 14.49 -27.84 -35.74
N ALA A 2 13.90 -28.87 -35.15
CA ALA A 2 12.50 -29.20 -35.46
C ALA A 2 11.62 -28.03 -35.01
N GLU A 3 10.75 -27.52 -35.88
CA GLU A 3 9.83 -26.44 -35.54
C GLU A 3 8.96 -26.85 -34.34
N GLY A 4 8.96 -26.05 -33.26
CA GLY A 4 8.02 -26.25 -32.16
C GLY A 4 6.57 -26.10 -32.64
N PHE A 5 5.61 -26.62 -31.88
CA PHE A 5 4.18 -26.45 -32.13
C PHE A 5 3.55 -25.61 -31.01
N ARG A 6 2.32 -25.13 -31.22
CA ARG A 6 1.52 -24.44 -30.19
C ARG A 6 0.49 -25.42 -29.62
N LEU A 7 0.23 -25.30 -28.31
CA LEU A 7 -0.87 -26.01 -27.66
C LEU A 7 -2.13 -25.14 -27.62
N ILE A 8 -3.27 -25.77 -27.87
CA ILE A 8 -4.62 -25.19 -27.79
C ILE A 8 -5.49 -26.06 -26.89
N ASP A 9 -6.50 -25.44 -26.30
CA ASP A 9 -7.63 -26.16 -25.75
C ASP A 9 -8.61 -26.50 -26.88
N ILE A 10 -9.11 -27.73 -26.87
CA ILE A 10 -10.09 -28.24 -27.84
C ILE A 10 -11.46 -28.50 -27.22
N ASP A 11 -11.56 -28.44 -25.89
CA ASP A 11 -12.86 -28.43 -25.22
C ASP A 11 -13.50 -27.04 -25.45
N THR A 12 -14.83 -27.02 -25.56
CA THR A 12 -15.58 -25.77 -25.77
C THR A 12 -16.30 -25.31 -24.52
N ARG A 13 -16.24 -26.11 -23.45
CA ARG A 13 -16.71 -25.71 -22.12
C ARG A 13 -15.77 -24.65 -21.54
N PRO A 14 -16.25 -23.80 -20.62
CA PRO A 14 -15.37 -22.94 -19.86
C PRO A 14 -14.32 -23.75 -19.09
N ASP A 15 -13.08 -23.25 -19.08
CA ASP A 15 -12.01 -23.72 -18.19
C ASP A 15 -12.34 -23.33 -16.74
N ALA A 16 -13.21 -24.09 -16.08
CA ALA A 16 -13.75 -23.78 -14.76
C ALA A 16 -14.04 -25.04 -13.94
N VAL A 17 -13.98 -24.91 -12.63
CA VAL A 17 -14.28 -25.97 -11.68
C VAL A 17 -14.81 -25.38 -10.36
N GLN A 18 -15.86 -25.99 -9.80
CA GLN A 18 -16.37 -25.64 -8.48
C GLN A 18 -15.37 -26.03 -7.39
N GLU A 19 -15.19 -25.22 -6.35
CA GLU A 19 -14.21 -25.48 -5.30
C GLU A 19 -14.42 -26.79 -4.53
N ASN A 20 -15.68 -27.21 -4.39
CA ASN A 20 -16.03 -28.50 -3.79
C ASN A 20 -15.98 -29.69 -4.77
N ALA A 21 -15.46 -29.49 -5.99
CA ALA A 21 -15.44 -30.52 -7.02
C ALA A 21 -14.70 -31.78 -6.54
N PRO A 22 -15.30 -32.97 -6.64
CA PRO A 22 -14.65 -34.20 -6.20
C PRO A 22 -13.42 -34.52 -7.07
N VAL A 23 -12.48 -35.26 -6.49
CA VAL A 23 -11.33 -35.81 -7.22
C VAL A 23 -11.80 -36.59 -8.46
N GLY A 24 -11.17 -36.30 -9.61
CA GLY A 24 -11.51 -36.86 -10.92
C GLY A 24 -12.42 -35.97 -11.77
N THR A 25 -12.95 -34.86 -11.21
CA THR A 25 -13.76 -33.90 -11.98
C THR A 25 -12.94 -33.28 -13.11
N GLU A 26 -13.53 -33.23 -14.32
CA GLU A 26 -12.93 -32.56 -15.47
C GLU A 26 -13.13 -31.05 -15.36
N VAL A 27 -12.08 -30.28 -15.62
CA VAL A 27 -12.08 -28.81 -15.46
C VAL A 27 -12.47 -28.05 -16.72
N GLY A 28 -13.01 -28.76 -17.71
CA GLY A 28 -13.32 -28.17 -19.02
C GLY A 28 -12.12 -27.91 -19.93
N LEU A 29 -10.91 -28.38 -19.58
CA LEU A 29 -9.68 -28.19 -20.37
C LEU A 29 -9.19 -29.50 -21.00
N GLN A 30 -9.09 -29.53 -22.33
CA GLN A 30 -8.46 -30.63 -23.07
C GLN A 30 -7.40 -30.09 -24.04
N VAL A 31 -6.12 -30.39 -23.76
CA VAL A 31 -5.01 -29.80 -24.50
C VAL A 31 -4.58 -30.64 -25.71
N GLN A 32 -4.37 -30.00 -26.86
CA GLN A 32 -3.85 -30.63 -28.08
C GLN A 32 -2.87 -29.70 -28.84
N PRO A 33 -1.90 -30.24 -29.60
CA PRO A 33 -1.17 -29.45 -30.60
C PRO A 33 -2.11 -28.85 -31.65
N ALA A 34 -1.95 -27.56 -31.96
CA ALA A 34 -2.75 -26.85 -32.96
C ALA A 34 -2.60 -27.42 -34.39
N ASP A 35 -1.47 -28.08 -34.68
CA ASP A 35 -1.22 -28.78 -35.94
C ASP A 35 -1.68 -30.26 -35.91
N GLY A 36 -2.39 -30.67 -34.86
CA GLY A 36 -2.84 -32.04 -34.62
C GLY A 36 -1.78 -32.98 -34.04
N GLY A 37 -0.49 -32.59 -34.07
CA GLY A 37 0.64 -33.43 -33.70
C GLY A 37 1.01 -34.43 -34.79
N ARG A 38 2.28 -34.87 -34.82
CA ARG A 38 2.75 -35.94 -35.71
C ARG A 38 3.08 -37.18 -34.87
N GLY A 39 2.26 -38.23 -35.01
CA GLY A 39 2.39 -39.45 -34.20
C GLY A 39 1.78 -39.30 -32.80
N GLU A 40 2.16 -40.20 -31.90
CA GLU A 40 1.67 -40.16 -30.51
C GLU A 40 2.16 -38.90 -29.78
N VAL A 41 1.24 -38.27 -29.04
CA VAL A 41 1.50 -37.08 -28.23
C VAL A 41 1.38 -37.44 -26.76
N TYR A 42 2.41 -37.10 -25.99
CA TYR A 42 2.48 -37.31 -24.55
C TYR A 42 2.40 -35.98 -23.82
N TYR A 43 1.46 -35.88 -22.87
CA TYR A 43 1.21 -34.68 -22.08
C TYR A 43 1.68 -34.85 -20.64
N GLN A 44 2.19 -33.76 -20.05
CA GLN A 44 2.53 -33.68 -18.64
C GLN A 44 2.36 -32.24 -18.16
N LEU A 45 2.11 -32.05 -16.86
CA LEU A 45 2.20 -30.73 -16.27
C LEU A 45 3.69 -30.40 -16.05
N ALA A 46 4.15 -29.32 -16.68
CA ALA A 46 5.51 -28.80 -16.50
C ALA A 46 5.68 -28.13 -15.13
N ASP A 47 4.57 -27.64 -14.58
CA ASP A 47 4.49 -27.10 -13.23
C ASP A 47 3.50 -27.96 -12.43
N ASN A 48 4.03 -28.75 -11.50
CA ASN A 48 3.23 -29.53 -10.53
C ASN A 48 3.20 -28.83 -9.15
N VAL A 49 3.56 -27.54 -9.06
CA VAL A 49 3.67 -26.83 -7.78
C VAL A 49 2.29 -26.63 -7.13
N SER A 50 1.19 -26.64 -7.90
CA SER A 50 -0.15 -26.60 -7.32
C SER A 50 -0.61 -27.94 -6.78
N GLY A 51 -0.29 -29.08 -7.42
CA GLY A 51 -0.76 -30.41 -6.99
C GLY A 51 -2.29 -30.61 -7.01
N ILE A 52 -3.04 -29.61 -7.47
CA ILE A 52 -4.52 -29.58 -7.51
C ILE A 52 -5.04 -30.37 -8.73
N PHE A 53 -4.31 -30.32 -9.84
CA PHE A 53 -4.73 -30.91 -11.12
C PHE A 53 -3.75 -31.97 -11.63
N ALA A 54 -4.29 -32.92 -12.39
CA ALA A 54 -3.53 -33.87 -13.19
C ALA A 54 -3.94 -33.75 -14.65
N ILE A 55 -3.01 -34.06 -15.57
CA ILE A 55 -3.31 -34.17 -17.01
C ILE A 55 -3.14 -35.61 -17.45
N HIS A 56 -4.10 -36.13 -18.22
CA HIS A 56 -4.04 -37.48 -18.72
C HIS A 56 -3.00 -37.58 -19.87
N PRO A 57 -2.01 -38.47 -19.76
CA PRO A 57 -0.79 -38.40 -20.58
C PRO A 57 -1.02 -38.66 -22.06
N GLN A 58 -2.09 -39.34 -22.48
CA GLN A 58 -2.36 -39.64 -23.90
C GLN A 58 -3.47 -38.79 -24.55
N ASN A 59 -4.34 -38.12 -23.78
CA ASN A 59 -5.52 -37.43 -24.34
C ASN A 59 -5.62 -35.96 -23.96
N GLY A 60 -4.69 -35.45 -23.12
CA GLY A 60 -4.57 -34.03 -22.81
C GLY A 60 -5.65 -33.47 -21.88
N ARG A 61 -6.55 -34.32 -21.36
CA ARG A 61 -7.62 -33.90 -20.47
C ARG A 61 -7.10 -33.58 -19.07
N VAL A 62 -7.53 -32.47 -18.50
CA VAL A 62 -7.17 -32.05 -17.15
C VAL A 62 -8.29 -32.38 -16.16
N THR A 63 -7.92 -32.96 -15.02
CA THR A 63 -8.84 -33.35 -13.95
C THR A 63 -8.33 -32.92 -12.57
N VAL A 64 -9.23 -32.73 -11.62
CA VAL A 64 -8.90 -32.50 -10.20
C VAL A 64 -8.27 -33.76 -9.60
N VAL A 65 -7.17 -33.61 -8.86
CA VAL A 65 -6.49 -34.68 -8.10
C VAL A 65 -6.43 -34.40 -6.59
N ASP A 66 -6.48 -33.14 -6.19
CA ASP A 66 -6.56 -32.72 -4.79
C ASP A 66 -7.57 -31.58 -4.65
N SER A 67 -8.80 -31.92 -4.25
CA SER A 67 -9.89 -30.96 -4.04
C SER A 67 -9.72 -30.15 -2.76
N SER A 68 -8.91 -30.60 -1.79
CA SER A 68 -8.73 -29.89 -0.50
C SER A 68 -7.97 -28.57 -0.62
N ARG A 69 -7.48 -28.27 -1.80
CA ARG A 69 -6.67 -27.09 -2.14
C ARG A 69 -7.35 -26.23 -3.20
N LEU A 70 -8.56 -26.60 -3.59
CA LEU A 70 -9.43 -25.84 -4.46
C LEU A 70 -10.32 -25.02 -3.51
N ASP A 71 -9.99 -23.74 -3.36
CA ASP A 71 -10.58 -22.82 -2.38
C ASP A 71 -10.63 -21.44 -3.05
N CYS A 72 -11.85 -20.96 -3.29
CA CYS A 72 -12.15 -19.75 -4.03
C CYS A 72 -11.79 -18.50 -3.23
N GLU A 73 -11.96 -18.54 -1.90
CA GLU A 73 -11.61 -17.48 -0.95
C GLU A 73 -10.10 -17.21 -0.96
N LEU A 74 -9.29 -18.25 -1.18
CA LEU A 74 -7.84 -18.14 -1.34
C LEU A 74 -7.45 -17.70 -2.75
N ALA A 75 -8.05 -18.28 -3.79
CA ALA A 75 -7.73 -17.97 -5.18
C ALA A 75 -8.84 -18.34 -6.17
N THR A 76 -9.47 -17.32 -6.75
CA THR A 76 -10.49 -17.45 -7.82
C THR A 76 -9.96 -18.00 -9.16
N THR A 77 -8.63 -18.11 -9.32
CA THR A 77 -8.02 -18.68 -10.53
C THR A 77 -6.79 -19.52 -10.22
N GLN A 78 -6.61 -20.59 -11.00
CA GLN A 78 -5.44 -21.45 -10.95
C GLN A 78 -4.76 -21.53 -12.30
N ARG A 79 -3.46 -21.22 -12.34
CA ARG A 79 -2.66 -21.28 -13.57
C ARG A 79 -1.88 -22.59 -13.62
N ILE A 80 -2.01 -23.33 -14.71
CA ILE A 80 -1.22 -24.54 -14.98
C ILE A 80 -0.34 -24.35 -16.21
N VAL A 81 0.79 -25.05 -16.25
CA VAL A 81 1.68 -25.10 -17.41
C VAL A 81 1.69 -26.52 -17.95
N VAL A 82 1.18 -26.70 -19.16
CA VAL A 82 1.16 -27.99 -19.85
C VAL A 82 2.37 -28.09 -20.76
N ALA A 83 3.05 -29.23 -20.75
CA ALA A 83 4.07 -29.58 -21.72
C ALA A 83 3.62 -30.81 -22.53
N ALA A 84 3.87 -30.76 -23.82
CA ALA A 84 3.60 -31.87 -24.73
C ALA A 84 4.87 -32.26 -25.49
N SER A 85 5.06 -33.56 -25.68
CA SER A 85 6.12 -34.13 -26.51
C SER A 85 5.52 -35.09 -27.53
N THR A 86 5.95 -35.00 -28.78
CA THR A 86 5.53 -35.90 -29.86
C THR A 86 6.57 -37.01 -30.06
N ALA A 87 6.15 -38.15 -30.62
CA ALA A 87 7.03 -39.31 -30.87
C ALA A 87 8.23 -38.99 -31.80
N ASP A 88 8.11 -37.96 -32.65
CA ASP A 88 9.19 -37.46 -33.52
C ASP A 88 10.18 -36.50 -32.81
N GLY A 89 9.98 -36.25 -31.51
CA GLY A 89 10.89 -35.48 -30.67
C GLY A 89 10.60 -33.97 -30.59
N ARG A 90 9.51 -33.47 -31.19
CA ARG A 90 9.10 -32.07 -31.03
C ARG A 90 8.51 -31.86 -29.63
N ARG A 91 8.71 -30.66 -29.07
CA ARG A 91 8.22 -30.30 -27.73
C ARG A 91 7.59 -28.91 -27.75
N ALA A 92 6.57 -28.73 -26.94
CA ALA A 92 5.92 -27.44 -26.71
C ALA A 92 5.48 -27.32 -25.24
N SER A 93 5.35 -26.08 -24.76
CA SER A 93 4.75 -25.81 -23.45
C SER A 93 3.91 -24.54 -23.51
N GLN A 94 2.77 -24.54 -22.82
CA GLN A 94 1.80 -23.45 -22.82
C GLN A 94 1.13 -23.37 -21.45
N SER A 95 0.83 -22.14 -21.01
CA SER A 95 0.04 -21.94 -19.80
C SER A 95 -1.46 -21.79 -20.08
N PHE A 96 -2.27 -22.38 -19.21
CA PHE A 96 -3.73 -22.28 -19.19
C PHE A 96 -4.19 -21.81 -17.81
N THR A 97 -5.36 -21.17 -17.75
CA THR A 97 -5.93 -20.65 -16.50
C THR A 97 -7.30 -21.28 -16.31
N ILE A 98 -7.51 -21.90 -15.15
CA ILE A 98 -8.76 -22.51 -14.74
C ILE A 98 -9.41 -21.57 -13.71
N GLN A 99 -10.68 -21.24 -13.90
CA GLN A 99 -11.47 -20.50 -12.91
C GLN A 99 -11.89 -21.44 -11.78
N VAL A 100 -11.78 -20.97 -10.53
CA VAL A 100 -12.36 -21.65 -9.38
C VAL A 100 -13.68 -20.95 -9.10
N GLU A 101 -14.78 -21.70 -9.20
CA GLU A 101 -16.12 -21.20 -8.95
C GLU A 101 -16.48 -21.41 -7.47
N ASP A 102 -16.95 -20.33 -6.87
CA ASP A 102 -17.45 -20.26 -5.51
C ASP A 102 -18.67 -21.18 -5.31
N VAL A 103 -18.68 -21.89 -4.19
CA VAL A 103 -19.81 -22.66 -3.68
C VAL A 103 -20.05 -22.19 -2.26
N ASN A 104 -21.30 -21.81 -1.98
CA ASN A 104 -21.67 -21.49 -0.60
C ASN A 104 -21.44 -22.69 0.32
N GLU A 105 -20.57 -22.48 1.30
CA GLU A 105 -20.18 -23.46 2.29
C GLU A 105 -20.40 -22.95 3.72
N PHE A 106 -20.49 -21.62 3.90
CA PHE A 106 -20.56 -21.00 5.20
C PHE A 106 -21.78 -20.07 5.33
N PRO A 107 -22.59 -20.22 6.40
CA PRO A 107 -23.56 -19.18 6.70
C PRO A 107 -22.86 -17.91 7.19
N ILE A 108 -23.51 -16.76 6.99
CA ILE A 108 -23.10 -15.47 7.54
C ILE A 108 -22.70 -15.53 9.03
N GLY A 109 -21.61 -14.86 9.37
CA GLY A 109 -21.06 -14.78 10.72
C GLY A 109 -21.88 -13.96 11.72
N GLU A 110 -21.32 -13.80 12.91
CA GLU A 110 -21.97 -13.03 13.99
C GLU A 110 -22.09 -11.55 13.64
N LEU A 111 -23.27 -10.99 13.89
CA LEU A 111 -23.53 -9.56 13.77
C LEU A 111 -22.98 -8.82 14.99
N THR A 112 -22.06 -7.88 14.75
CA THR A 112 -21.39 -7.10 15.79
C THR A 112 -21.45 -5.60 15.50
N ASP A 113 -21.19 -4.78 16.52
CA ASP A 113 -20.98 -3.35 16.35
C ASP A 113 -19.50 -3.08 16.13
N VAL A 114 -19.15 -2.52 14.97
CA VAL A 114 -17.76 -2.18 14.63
C VAL A 114 -17.43 -0.71 14.89
N ASP A 115 -18.42 0.10 15.29
CA ASP A 115 -18.15 1.47 15.73
C ASP A 115 -17.57 1.44 17.15
N PRO A 116 -16.34 1.94 17.38
CA PRO A 116 -15.75 1.99 18.70
C PRO A 116 -16.29 3.13 19.58
N ALA A 117 -17.17 3.99 19.05
CA ALA A 117 -17.83 5.05 19.82
C ALA A 117 -18.77 4.47 20.89
N GLU A 118 -19.09 5.28 21.91
CA GLU A 118 -20.16 4.90 22.83
C GLU A 118 -21.49 4.95 22.08
N ASN A 119 -22.30 3.90 22.19
CA ASN A 119 -23.64 3.80 21.62
C ASN A 119 -24.58 4.76 22.38
N ALA A 120 -24.46 6.05 22.05
CA ALA A 120 -25.15 7.14 22.69
C ALA A 120 -25.48 8.25 21.69
N VAL A 121 -26.66 8.84 21.85
CA VAL A 121 -27.12 9.96 21.01
C VAL A 121 -27.66 11.09 21.88
N PRO A 122 -27.27 12.36 21.61
CA PRO A 122 -27.90 13.51 22.24
C PRO A 122 -29.39 13.59 21.88
N GLN A 123 -30.23 13.94 22.85
CA GLN A 123 -31.68 14.10 22.66
C GLN A 123 -32.04 15.22 21.66
N ASP A 124 -31.13 16.18 21.45
CA ASP A 124 -31.23 17.26 20.46
C ASP A 124 -30.54 16.92 19.13
N ALA A 125 -30.18 15.65 18.89
CA ALA A 125 -29.60 15.22 17.63
C ALA A 125 -30.56 15.41 16.45
N GLU A 126 -30.02 15.93 15.35
CA GLU A 126 -30.77 16.12 14.10
C GLU A 126 -30.99 14.78 13.39
N ALA A 127 -31.97 14.73 12.48
CA ALA A 127 -32.19 13.56 11.63
C ALA A 127 -30.92 13.25 10.81
N GLN A 128 -30.69 11.97 10.52
CA GLN A 128 -29.49 11.40 9.90
C GLN A 128 -28.23 11.40 10.77
N SER A 129 -28.27 11.90 12.01
CA SER A 129 -27.12 11.79 12.93
C SER A 129 -26.85 10.32 13.26
N PRO A 130 -25.59 9.85 13.22
CA PRO A 130 -25.25 8.49 13.60
C PRO A 130 -25.38 8.32 15.10
N VAL A 131 -25.72 7.11 15.56
CA VAL A 131 -25.96 6.84 16.99
C VAL A 131 -24.84 6.05 17.66
N GLY A 132 -23.69 5.93 17.00
CA GLY A 132 -22.55 5.14 17.47
C GLY A 132 -22.81 3.64 17.41
N ILE A 133 -23.63 3.19 16.43
CA ILE A 133 -23.83 1.78 16.11
C ILE A 133 -23.61 1.61 14.62
N THR A 134 -22.62 0.80 14.25
CA THR A 134 -22.40 0.34 12.88
C THR A 134 -22.46 -1.17 12.90
N ALA A 135 -23.62 -1.72 12.50
CA ALA A 135 -23.83 -3.15 12.46
C ALA A 135 -23.01 -3.77 11.33
N PHE A 136 -22.26 -4.83 11.64
CA PHE A 136 -21.42 -5.52 10.67
C PHE A 136 -21.45 -7.02 10.91
N ALA A 137 -21.67 -7.77 9.84
CA ALA A 137 -21.48 -9.21 9.78
C ALA A 137 -20.72 -9.53 8.50
N GLU A 138 -19.87 -10.55 8.57
CA GLU A 138 -19.08 -11.03 7.44
C GLU A 138 -19.64 -12.39 7.02
N ASP A 139 -19.90 -12.54 5.72
CA ASP A 139 -20.15 -13.83 5.12
C ASP A 139 -18.81 -14.38 4.60
N PRO A 140 -18.35 -15.57 5.05
CA PRO A 140 -17.07 -16.12 4.61
C PRO A 140 -17.03 -16.50 3.12
N ASP A 141 -18.17 -16.71 2.46
CA ASP A 141 -18.24 -17.11 1.06
C ASP A 141 -17.79 -15.95 0.12
N ALA A 142 -17.02 -16.28 -0.92
CA ALA A 142 -16.34 -15.27 -1.72
C ALA A 142 -17.28 -14.47 -2.64
N GLY A 143 -17.53 -13.21 -2.26
CA GLY A 143 -18.23 -12.24 -3.11
C GLY A 143 -19.67 -11.96 -2.72
N ASP A 144 -20.15 -12.63 -1.67
CA ASP A 144 -21.47 -12.41 -1.09
C ASP A 144 -21.61 -11.02 -0.46
N ARG A 145 -22.83 -10.47 -0.54
CA ARG A 145 -23.15 -9.13 -0.03
C ARG A 145 -24.11 -9.20 1.13
N VAL A 146 -23.73 -8.53 2.22
CA VAL A 146 -24.57 -8.43 3.42
C VAL A 146 -25.40 -7.14 3.40
N ALA A 147 -26.71 -7.29 3.58
CA ALA A 147 -27.65 -6.18 3.75
C ALA A 147 -28.21 -6.11 5.18
N TYR A 148 -28.38 -4.88 5.68
CA TYR A 148 -28.78 -4.63 7.07
C TYR A 148 -30.20 -4.06 7.18
N SER A 149 -30.92 -4.46 8.22
CA SER A 149 -32.28 -3.94 8.49
C SER A 149 -32.59 -3.94 9.98
N LEU A 150 -33.48 -3.04 10.41
CA LEU A 150 -34.01 -3.02 11.78
C LEU A 150 -35.27 -3.90 11.85
N VAL A 151 -35.26 -4.88 12.74
CA VAL A 151 -36.44 -5.74 13.01
C VAL A 151 -37.33 -5.12 14.07
N SER A 152 -36.73 -4.54 15.11
CA SER A 152 -37.45 -3.76 16.10
C SER A 152 -36.62 -2.56 16.53
N GLU A 153 -37.29 -1.41 16.57
CA GLU A 153 -36.76 -0.18 17.14
C GLU A 153 -37.93 0.51 17.88
N PRO A 154 -37.72 1.01 19.11
CA PRO A 154 -38.82 1.63 19.84
C PRO A 154 -39.21 2.93 19.14
N ALA A 155 -40.51 3.06 18.83
CA ALA A 155 -41.16 4.31 18.45
C ALA A 155 -40.81 4.96 17.09
N GLY A 156 -40.13 4.28 16.15
CA GLY A 156 -39.94 4.84 14.80
C GLY A 156 -38.77 5.84 14.69
N LEU A 157 -37.94 5.92 15.73
CA LEU A 157 -36.94 6.96 15.97
C LEU A 157 -35.67 6.78 15.15
N LEU A 158 -35.34 5.54 14.76
CA LEU A 158 -34.06 5.16 14.18
C LEU A 158 -34.23 4.61 12.76
N GLY A 159 -33.18 4.75 11.97
CA GLY A 159 -33.02 4.11 10.68
C GLY A 159 -31.68 3.40 10.62
N ILE A 160 -31.55 2.45 9.69
CA ILE A 160 -30.29 1.81 9.36
C ILE A 160 -30.07 1.93 7.87
N ASP A 161 -28.85 2.27 7.47
CA ASP A 161 -28.47 2.22 6.07
C ASP A 161 -28.24 0.74 5.67
N PRO A 162 -28.98 0.21 4.68
CA PRO A 162 -28.96 -1.21 4.38
C PRO A 162 -27.66 -1.69 3.74
N ALA A 163 -26.82 -0.79 3.22
CA ALA A 163 -25.55 -1.15 2.59
C ALA A 163 -24.35 -0.99 3.54
N THR A 164 -24.43 -0.03 4.46
CA THR A 164 -23.31 0.31 5.37
C THR A 164 -23.51 -0.16 6.80
N GLY A 165 -24.72 -0.54 7.20
CA GLY A 165 -25.04 -0.96 8.56
C GLY A 165 -25.05 0.16 9.60
N VAL A 166 -24.83 1.42 9.18
CA VAL A 166 -24.83 2.59 10.07
C VAL A 166 -26.25 2.88 10.55
N VAL A 167 -26.44 2.90 11.87
CA VAL A 167 -27.70 3.29 12.50
C VAL A 167 -27.70 4.80 12.73
N TYR A 168 -28.81 5.45 12.36
CA TYR A 168 -28.97 6.91 12.41
C TYR A 168 -30.32 7.33 12.98
N VAL A 169 -30.43 8.59 13.40
CA VAL A 169 -31.68 9.21 13.86
C VAL A 169 -32.62 9.43 12.68
N LYS A 170 -33.77 8.77 12.65
CA LYS A 170 -34.79 8.93 11.62
C LYS A 170 -35.77 10.06 11.95
N ASP A 171 -36.22 10.13 13.20
CA ASP A 171 -37.18 11.14 13.69
C ASP A 171 -36.60 11.92 14.88
N ALA A 172 -36.02 13.08 14.58
CA ALA A 172 -35.41 13.96 15.57
C ALA A 172 -36.45 14.65 16.48
N GLU A 173 -37.68 14.89 15.99
CA GLU A 173 -38.73 15.52 16.80
C GLU A 173 -39.23 14.56 17.88
N ALA A 174 -39.44 13.30 17.50
CA ALA A 174 -39.83 12.26 18.44
C ALA A 174 -38.69 11.93 19.43
N LEU A 175 -37.42 11.97 19.00
CA LEU A 175 -36.25 11.77 19.87
C LEU A 175 -36.19 12.80 21.02
N GLN A 176 -36.60 14.05 20.76
CA GLN A 176 -36.66 15.12 21.76
C GLN A 176 -37.62 14.84 22.93
N THR A 177 -38.47 13.81 22.84
CA THR A 177 -39.41 13.46 23.92
C THR A 177 -38.97 12.26 24.78
N GLN A 178 -37.82 11.64 24.47
CA GLN A 178 -37.37 10.35 25.02
C GLN A 178 -36.18 10.48 26.00
N ALA A 179 -36.21 11.51 26.86
CA ALA A 179 -35.06 11.87 27.71
C ALA A 179 -34.66 10.76 28.70
N GLY A 180 -33.40 10.31 28.64
CA GLY A 180 -32.82 9.39 29.62
C GLY A 180 -33.16 7.91 29.43
N ASP A 181 -33.86 7.58 28.35
CA ASP A 181 -34.21 6.20 28.02
C ASP A 181 -33.02 5.42 27.43
N ARG A 182 -33.03 4.12 27.69
CA ARG A 182 -32.16 3.15 27.01
C ARG A 182 -33.01 2.42 26.00
N LEU A 183 -32.72 2.64 24.72
CA LEU A 183 -33.38 1.95 23.63
C LEU A 183 -32.64 0.63 23.37
N SER A 184 -33.38 -0.45 23.24
CA SER A 184 -32.87 -1.69 22.65
C SER A 184 -33.39 -1.76 21.22
N LEU A 185 -32.50 -1.97 20.26
CA LEU A 185 -32.84 -2.19 18.86
C LEU A 185 -32.31 -3.55 18.43
N GLN A 186 -33.10 -4.26 17.64
CA GLN A 186 -32.71 -5.53 17.05
C GLN A 186 -32.38 -5.31 15.57
N VAL A 187 -31.14 -5.60 15.19
CA VAL A 187 -30.68 -5.52 13.80
C VAL A 187 -30.57 -6.92 13.23
N VAL A 188 -30.88 -7.05 11.94
CA VAL A 188 -30.65 -8.26 11.17
C VAL A 188 -29.76 -7.96 9.99
N ALA A 189 -28.69 -8.73 9.88
CA ALA A 189 -27.87 -8.87 8.69
C ALA A 189 -28.35 -10.07 7.87
N ARG A 190 -28.48 -9.89 6.56
CA ARG A 190 -28.89 -10.93 5.62
C ARG A 190 -27.86 -10.97 4.49
N SER A 191 -27.31 -12.15 4.24
CA SER A 191 -26.42 -12.38 3.09
C SER A 191 -27.23 -12.76 1.83
N GLU A 192 -26.58 -12.72 0.68
CA GLU A 192 -27.18 -12.95 -0.64
C GLU A 192 -27.63 -14.41 -0.82
N ASP A 193 -26.93 -15.33 -0.17
CA ASP A 193 -27.31 -16.74 -0.04
C ASP A 193 -28.61 -17.00 0.76
N GLY A 194 -29.12 -15.99 1.47
CA GLY A 194 -30.31 -16.07 2.31
C GLY A 194 -30.06 -16.41 3.77
N SER A 195 -28.82 -16.69 4.18
CA SER A 195 -28.41 -16.78 5.58
C SER A 195 -28.63 -15.44 6.31
N ARG A 196 -28.77 -15.51 7.64
CA ARG A 196 -29.06 -14.32 8.46
C ARG A 196 -28.44 -14.41 9.84
N SER A 197 -28.07 -13.25 10.36
CA SER A 197 -27.55 -13.05 11.71
C SER A 197 -28.31 -11.91 12.38
N GLU A 198 -28.66 -12.07 13.65
CA GLU A 198 -29.46 -11.08 14.40
C GLU A 198 -28.73 -10.72 15.70
N ALA A 199 -28.73 -9.43 16.06
CA ALA A 199 -28.12 -8.95 17.29
C ALA A 199 -28.91 -7.79 17.91
N ASP A 200 -28.91 -7.74 19.24
CA ASP A 200 -29.50 -6.65 20.01
C ASP A 200 -28.44 -5.62 20.37
N PHE A 201 -28.66 -4.37 19.99
CA PHE A 201 -27.83 -3.24 20.39
C PHE A 201 -28.57 -2.34 21.38
N ARG A 202 -27.82 -1.78 22.33
CA ARG A 202 -28.35 -0.84 23.32
C ARG A 202 -27.84 0.57 23.03
N LEU A 203 -28.76 1.51 22.92
CA LEU A 203 -28.50 2.92 22.69
C LEU A 203 -28.92 3.73 23.91
N LYS A 204 -28.07 4.66 24.34
CA LYS A 204 -28.37 5.60 25.43
C LYS A 204 -28.76 6.97 24.87
N ILE A 205 -29.92 7.48 25.24
CA ILE A 205 -30.29 8.87 24.93
C ILE A 205 -29.78 9.79 26.03
N VAL A 206 -28.97 10.78 25.67
CA VAL A 206 -28.32 11.71 26.60
C VAL A 206 -29.03 13.06 26.57
N ALA A 207 -29.42 13.58 27.73
CA ALA A 207 -30.02 14.92 27.83
C ALA A 207 -29.08 16.00 27.27
N PRO A 208 -29.62 17.08 26.68
CA PRO A 208 -28.80 18.13 26.07
C PRO A 208 -27.92 18.79 27.14
N THR A 209 -26.62 18.83 26.91
CA THR A 209 -25.67 19.46 27.84
C THR A 209 -25.94 20.96 27.90
N ALA A 210 -26.34 21.46 29.08
CA ALA A 210 -26.61 22.88 29.30
C ALA A 210 -25.32 23.71 29.19
N GLY A 211 -24.96 24.17 27.99
CA GLY A 211 -23.78 25.03 27.82
C GLY A 211 -23.52 25.46 26.38
N GLY A 212 -24.17 26.55 25.94
CA GLY A 212 -23.71 27.35 24.80
C GLY A 212 -24.80 27.82 23.84
N LYS A 213 -25.49 28.92 24.17
CA LYS A 213 -26.21 29.72 23.17
C LYS A 213 -25.19 30.41 22.27
N GLY A 214 -25.02 29.91 21.04
CA GLY A 214 -24.31 30.58 19.96
C GLY A 214 -25.15 30.47 18.68
N ALA A 215 -25.73 31.58 18.25
CA ALA A 215 -26.55 31.68 17.06
C ALA A 215 -25.71 31.63 15.78
N GLY A 216 -26.17 30.85 14.80
CA GLY A 216 -25.94 31.10 13.38
C GLY A 216 -24.81 30.33 12.71
N GLY A 217 -25.17 29.24 12.03
CA GLY A 217 -24.37 28.67 10.94
C GLY A 217 -24.21 27.16 11.03
N SER A 218 -25.07 26.44 10.30
CA SER A 218 -24.95 25.02 9.96
C SER A 218 -23.51 24.50 9.95
N GLU A 219 -23.22 23.56 10.84
CA GLU A 219 -22.17 22.59 10.60
C GLU A 219 -22.83 21.22 10.64
N LYS A 220 -23.34 20.80 9.47
CA LYS A 220 -23.81 19.44 9.22
C LYS A 220 -22.85 18.47 9.89
N ALA A 221 -23.39 17.62 10.76
CA ALA A 221 -22.65 16.59 11.47
C ALA A 221 -22.24 15.44 10.54
N TYR A 222 -21.47 15.76 9.49
CA TYR A 222 -20.44 14.91 8.88
C TYR A 222 -19.47 15.83 8.13
N PRO A 223 -18.25 15.94 8.65
CA PRO A 223 -17.14 15.82 7.72
C PRO A 223 -16.09 14.89 8.35
N ILE A 224 -16.06 13.64 7.89
CA ILE A 224 -14.90 12.74 8.10
C ILE A 224 -13.60 13.45 7.64
N LEU A 225 -13.73 14.45 6.75
CA LEU A 225 -12.65 15.31 6.25
C LEU A 225 -12.70 16.73 6.86
N PRO A 226 -11.77 17.08 7.76
CA PRO A 226 -11.73 18.40 8.39
C PRO A 226 -11.53 19.52 7.35
N LYS A 227 -12.12 20.69 7.59
CA LYS A 227 -11.91 21.85 6.71
C LYS A 227 -10.41 22.19 6.68
N PRO A 228 -9.81 22.55 5.52
CA PRO A 228 -8.38 22.88 5.45
C PRO A 228 -7.93 23.96 6.45
N SER A 229 -8.81 24.91 6.78
CA SER A 229 -8.55 25.94 7.80
C SER A 229 -8.45 25.37 9.22
N GLN A 230 -9.21 24.33 9.56
CA GLN A 230 -9.13 23.65 10.86
C GLN A 230 -7.81 22.90 11.01
N VAL A 231 -7.34 22.27 9.92
CA VAL A 231 -6.03 21.60 9.88
C VAL A 231 -4.92 22.61 10.15
N VAL A 232 -4.89 23.73 9.44
CA VAL A 232 -3.87 24.78 9.64
C VAL A 232 -3.94 25.38 11.04
N ARG A 233 -5.14 25.60 11.60
CA ARG A 233 -5.31 26.12 12.96
C ARG A 233 -4.90 25.15 14.07
N SER A 234 -4.75 23.87 13.76
CA SER A 234 -4.39 22.85 14.74
C SER A 234 -2.88 22.80 15.04
N TYR A 235 -2.02 23.32 14.15
CA TYR A 235 -0.56 23.29 14.29
C TYR A 235 -0.04 23.88 15.61
N PRO A 236 -0.48 25.06 16.08
CA PRO A 236 0.03 25.60 17.35
C PRO A 236 -0.19 24.65 18.54
N SER A 237 -1.40 24.07 18.65
CA SER A 237 -1.71 23.10 19.71
C SER A 237 -0.95 21.79 19.54
N LEU A 238 -0.72 21.32 18.31
CA LEU A 238 0.12 20.14 18.05
C LEU A 238 1.57 20.33 18.49
N VAL A 239 2.09 21.53 18.30
CA VAL A 239 3.47 21.86 18.60
C VAL A 239 3.69 22.02 20.10
N VAL A 240 2.76 22.71 20.78
CA VAL A 240 2.89 23.04 22.19
C VAL A 240 2.39 21.91 23.09
N ASP A 241 1.20 21.38 22.82
CA ASP A 241 0.52 20.43 23.71
C ASP A 241 0.93 18.98 23.42
N ASP A 242 1.26 18.67 22.17
CA ASP A 242 1.45 17.30 21.68
C ASP A 242 2.91 17.00 21.28
N ASP A 243 3.83 17.93 21.52
CA ASP A 243 5.27 17.83 21.25
C ASP A 243 5.58 17.31 19.83
N LEU A 244 4.88 17.87 18.83
CA LEU A 244 5.00 17.45 17.42
C LEU A 244 6.46 17.49 16.94
N ALA A 245 7.26 18.47 17.39
CA ALA A 245 8.65 18.64 16.98
C ALA A 245 9.53 17.45 17.42
N SER A 246 9.46 17.06 18.69
CA SER A 246 10.22 15.94 19.24
C SER A 246 9.81 14.61 18.60
N ASN A 247 8.49 14.38 18.47
CA ASN A 247 7.96 13.19 17.82
C ASN A 247 8.41 13.08 16.36
N THR A 248 8.36 14.19 15.62
CA THR A 248 8.85 14.27 14.25
C THR A 248 10.33 13.97 14.14
N TRP A 249 11.14 14.58 15.01
CA TRP A 249 12.58 14.34 15.02
C TRP A 249 12.93 12.89 15.33
N ARG A 250 12.26 12.27 16.31
CA ARG A 250 12.45 10.86 16.65
C ARG A 250 12.18 9.94 15.46
N SER A 251 11.08 10.15 14.74
CA SER A 251 10.75 9.36 13.55
C SER A 251 11.79 9.55 12.44
N ILE A 252 12.21 10.79 12.17
CA ILE A 252 13.28 11.06 11.20
C ILE A 252 14.57 10.32 11.60
N TRP A 253 14.95 10.39 12.87
CA TRP A 253 16.18 9.76 13.37
C TRP A 253 16.16 8.24 13.24
N ILE A 254 15.07 7.60 13.68
CA ILE A 254 14.87 6.15 13.56
C ILE A 254 14.92 5.72 12.08
N ASN A 255 14.27 6.48 11.20
CA ASN A 255 14.26 6.19 9.77
C ASN A 255 15.67 6.30 9.15
N LEU A 256 16.42 7.36 9.50
CA LEU A 256 17.82 7.54 9.06
C LEU A 256 18.73 6.40 9.51
N GLN A 257 18.57 5.91 10.74
CA GLN A 257 19.32 4.74 11.22
C GLN A 257 18.95 3.48 10.43
N GLY A 258 17.67 3.28 10.11
CA GLY A 258 17.21 2.20 9.24
C GLY A 258 17.90 2.20 7.88
N TYR A 259 17.92 3.36 7.19
CA TYR A 259 18.64 3.49 5.91
C TYR A 259 20.14 3.23 6.05
N PHE A 260 20.77 3.78 7.09
CA PHE A 260 22.20 3.61 7.31
C PHE A 260 22.57 2.13 7.38
N TRP A 261 21.88 1.36 8.22
CA TRP A 261 22.13 -0.08 8.35
C TRP A 261 21.78 -0.85 7.08
N ALA A 262 20.67 -0.50 6.41
CA ALA A 262 20.28 -1.17 5.19
C ALA A 262 21.29 -0.98 4.06
N VAL A 263 21.76 0.25 3.82
CA VAL A 263 22.78 0.54 2.80
C VAL A 263 24.12 -0.12 3.18
N LEU A 264 24.51 -0.03 4.45
CA LEU A 264 25.76 -0.61 4.95
C LEU A 264 25.81 -2.14 4.75
N LEU A 265 24.68 -2.83 4.84
CA LEU A 265 24.60 -4.29 4.67
C LEU A 265 24.31 -4.71 3.23
N SER A 266 23.31 -4.10 2.58
CA SER A 266 22.86 -4.50 1.24
C SER A 266 23.88 -4.21 0.15
N VAL A 267 24.62 -3.09 0.23
CA VAL A 267 25.59 -2.76 -0.82
C VAL A 267 26.75 -3.75 -0.84
N PRO A 268 27.48 -4.03 0.26
CA PRO A 268 28.55 -5.01 0.25
C PRO A 268 28.06 -6.43 -0.10
N LEU A 269 26.95 -6.88 0.49
CA LEU A 269 26.39 -8.21 0.21
C LEU A 269 25.94 -8.34 -1.26
N GLY A 270 25.29 -7.30 -1.80
CA GLY A 270 24.84 -7.28 -3.18
C GLY A 270 26.01 -7.30 -4.16
N PHE A 271 27.10 -6.56 -3.88
CA PHE A 271 28.33 -6.65 -4.67
C PHE A 271 28.98 -8.03 -4.59
N MET A 272 28.98 -8.64 -3.40
CA MET A 272 29.52 -9.98 -3.22
C MET A 272 28.74 -11.02 -4.03
N ILE A 273 27.41 -10.99 -3.99
CA ILE A 273 26.55 -11.92 -4.73
C ILE A 273 26.56 -11.62 -6.24
N GLY A 274 26.55 -10.34 -6.61
CA GLY A 274 26.50 -9.89 -8.00
C GLY A 274 27.80 -10.12 -8.76
N LEU A 275 28.96 -10.05 -8.13
CA LEU A 275 30.26 -10.16 -8.83
C LEU A 275 30.87 -11.56 -8.77
N PHE A 276 30.66 -12.32 -7.69
CA PHE A 276 31.34 -13.59 -7.48
C PHE A 276 30.42 -14.80 -7.77
N PRO A 277 30.78 -15.68 -8.73
CA PRO A 277 29.93 -16.80 -9.14
C PRO A 277 29.53 -17.75 -8.02
N ILE A 278 30.42 -17.98 -7.04
CA ILE A 278 30.15 -18.88 -5.91
C ILE A 278 29.03 -18.35 -5.02
N PHE A 279 29.06 -17.06 -4.67
CA PHE A 279 28.02 -16.44 -3.87
C PHE A 279 26.72 -16.32 -4.66
N ARG A 280 26.81 -16.04 -5.97
CA ARG A 280 25.65 -16.05 -6.85
C ARG A 280 24.94 -17.41 -6.83
N GLY A 281 25.67 -18.50 -7.05
CA GLY A 281 25.10 -19.85 -7.07
C GLY A 281 24.49 -20.28 -5.72
N LEU A 282 25.06 -19.81 -4.61
CA LEU A 282 24.58 -20.14 -3.27
C LEU A 282 23.34 -19.34 -2.84
N PHE A 283 23.25 -18.06 -3.22
CA PHE A 283 22.30 -17.12 -2.62
C PHE A 283 21.30 -16.48 -3.59
N SER A 284 21.41 -16.65 -4.91
CA SER A 284 20.54 -15.94 -5.87
C SER A 284 19.06 -16.21 -5.63
N LYS A 285 18.68 -17.48 -5.44
CA LYS A 285 17.28 -17.89 -5.24
C LYS A 285 16.71 -17.33 -3.93
N GLN A 286 17.51 -17.31 -2.87
CA GLN A 286 17.13 -16.81 -1.56
C GLN A 286 16.94 -15.30 -1.59
N VAL A 287 17.84 -14.58 -2.26
CA VAL A 287 17.71 -13.12 -2.45
C VAL A 287 16.45 -12.79 -3.25
N ASP A 288 16.15 -13.52 -4.32
CA ASP A 288 14.93 -13.32 -5.10
C ASP A 288 13.67 -13.60 -4.26
N ALA A 289 13.71 -14.63 -3.39
CA ALA A 289 12.62 -14.99 -2.51
C ALA A 289 12.30 -13.93 -1.45
N LEU A 290 13.27 -13.12 -1.01
CA LEU A 290 13.07 -12.08 0.01
C LEU A 290 11.96 -11.09 -0.39
N ARG A 291 11.79 -10.81 -1.70
CA ARG A 291 10.79 -9.87 -2.22
C ARG A 291 9.35 -10.25 -1.89
N TYR A 292 9.10 -11.52 -1.59
CA TYR A 292 7.77 -12.03 -1.26
C TYR A 292 7.46 -12.01 0.24
N LEU A 293 8.40 -11.54 1.09
CA LEU A 293 8.18 -11.47 2.53
C LEU A 293 7.21 -10.32 2.89
N PRO A 294 6.04 -10.61 3.50
CA PRO A 294 5.17 -9.58 4.03
C PRO A 294 5.80 -8.98 5.29
N LEU A 295 6.40 -7.79 5.18
CA LEU A 295 7.11 -7.14 6.29
C LEU A 295 6.20 -6.94 7.52
N THR A 296 4.92 -6.61 7.32
CA THR A 296 3.96 -6.45 8.43
C THR A 296 3.77 -7.72 9.25
N ALA A 297 3.82 -8.91 8.64
CA ALA A 297 3.70 -10.18 9.35
C ALA A 297 4.94 -10.50 10.21
N LEU A 298 6.09 -9.92 9.89
CA LEU A 298 7.33 -10.12 10.63
C LEU A 298 7.43 -9.26 11.89
N THR A 299 6.52 -8.31 12.09
CA THR A 299 6.54 -7.39 13.25
C THR A 299 6.64 -8.12 14.59
N GLY A 300 5.87 -9.19 14.79
CA GLY A 300 5.93 -10.01 16.00
C GLY A 300 7.30 -10.66 16.24
N LEU A 301 7.97 -11.09 15.18
CA LEU A 301 9.32 -11.68 15.27
C LEU A 301 10.36 -10.64 15.68
N PHE A 302 10.27 -9.43 15.14
CA PHE A 302 11.15 -8.32 15.51
C PHE A 302 10.93 -7.89 16.97
N ILE A 303 9.69 -7.94 17.47
CA ILE A 303 9.40 -7.73 18.88
C ILE A 303 10.08 -8.79 19.76
N ILE A 304 10.03 -10.05 19.35
CA ILE A 304 10.66 -11.15 20.11
C ILE A 304 12.19 -11.01 20.14
N TRP A 305 12.81 -10.61 19.03
CA TRP A 305 14.27 -10.54 18.93
C TRP A 305 14.88 -9.26 19.53
N PHE A 306 14.24 -8.11 19.33
CA PHE A 306 14.80 -6.80 19.66
C PHE A 306 14.03 -6.08 20.76
N GLY A 307 12.95 -6.67 21.28
CA GLY A 307 12.08 -6.06 22.27
C GLY A 307 11.07 -5.08 21.64
N ILE A 308 10.44 -4.25 22.47
CA ILE A 308 9.44 -3.27 22.03
C ILE A 308 10.01 -1.85 21.86
N GLU A 309 11.29 -1.66 22.14
CA GLU A 309 11.96 -0.35 22.14
C GLU A 309 12.32 0.13 20.71
N ASP A 310 13.00 1.27 20.61
CA ASP A 310 13.39 1.86 19.32
C ASP A 310 14.33 0.97 18.50
N GLN A 311 15.12 0.12 19.15
CA GLN A 311 15.99 -0.83 18.45
C GLN A 311 15.20 -1.78 17.54
N MET A 312 14.00 -2.19 17.97
CA MET A 312 13.09 -2.99 17.15
C MET A 312 12.65 -2.23 15.90
N LYS A 313 12.25 -0.97 16.05
CA LYS A 313 11.79 -0.13 14.93
C LYS A 313 12.92 0.09 13.91
N ILE A 314 14.13 0.37 14.39
CA ILE A 314 15.32 0.54 13.54
C ILE A 314 15.64 -0.75 12.79
N ALA A 315 15.67 -1.89 13.48
CA ALA A 315 15.97 -3.18 12.88
C ALA A 315 14.90 -3.60 11.86
N PHE A 316 13.62 -3.36 12.18
CA PHE A 316 12.49 -3.63 11.30
C PHE A 316 12.57 -2.82 10.00
N LEU A 317 12.83 -1.51 10.11
CA LEU A 317 13.00 -0.64 8.94
C LEU A 317 14.24 -1.02 8.13
N ALA A 318 15.37 -1.28 8.78
CA ALA A 318 16.58 -1.71 8.10
C ALA A 318 16.34 -3.00 7.32
N PHE A 319 15.71 -4.00 7.94
CA PHE A 319 15.37 -5.26 7.28
C PHE A 319 14.40 -5.05 6.11
N GLY A 320 13.37 -4.24 6.30
CA GLY A 320 12.43 -3.90 5.24
C GLY A 320 13.12 -3.31 4.02
N ILE A 321 14.02 -2.35 4.22
CA ILE A 321 14.81 -1.77 3.13
C ILE A 321 15.79 -2.80 2.54
N ILE A 322 16.42 -3.66 3.35
CA ILE A 322 17.35 -4.70 2.88
C ILE A 322 16.67 -5.65 1.90
N VAL A 323 15.46 -6.11 2.23
CA VAL A 323 14.66 -7.04 1.42
C VAL A 323 14.45 -6.52 0.00
N TYR A 324 14.32 -5.20 -0.18
CA TYR A 324 14.22 -4.59 -1.51
C TYR A 324 15.58 -4.19 -2.11
N LEU A 325 16.45 -3.57 -1.32
CA LEU A 325 17.70 -2.99 -1.80
C LEU A 325 18.72 -4.06 -2.21
N LEU A 326 18.81 -5.18 -1.48
CA LEU A 326 19.79 -6.22 -1.78
C LEU A 326 19.59 -6.86 -3.17
N PRO A 327 18.38 -7.33 -3.55
CA PRO A 327 18.13 -7.80 -4.92
C PRO A 327 18.39 -6.74 -5.99
N VAL A 328 18.06 -5.48 -5.70
CA VAL A 328 18.27 -4.36 -6.64
C VAL A 328 19.76 -4.11 -6.88
N VAL A 329 20.60 -4.15 -5.84
CA VAL A 329 22.07 -4.03 -6.01
C VAL A 329 22.60 -5.13 -6.93
N VAL A 330 22.18 -6.38 -6.72
CA VAL A 330 22.58 -7.51 -7.59
C VAL A 330 22.13 -7.27 -9.03
N GLN A 331 20.89 -6.85 -9.23
CA GLN A 331 20.36 -6.51 -10.55
C GLN A 331 21.16 -5.38 -11.23
N ARG A 332 21.47 -4.28 -10.53
CA ARG A 332 22.23 -3.16 -11.10
C ARG A 332 23.65 -3.55 -11.53
N ILE A 333 24.27 -4.54 -10.87
CA ILE A 333 25.57 -5.09 -11.28
C ILE A 333 25.45 -5.82 -12.62
N HIS A 334 24.36 -6.55 -12.85
CA HIS A 334 24.10 -7.25 -14.11
C HIS A 334 23.74 -6.31 -15.27
N GLU A 335 23.25 -5.11 -14.96
CA GLU A 335 22.92 -4.07 -15.94
C GLU A 335 24.10 -3.13 -16.28
N VAL A 336 25.32 -3.45 -15.83
CA VAL A 336 26.52 -2.70 -16.25
C VAL A 336 26.81 -3.02 -17.71
N GLU A 337 26.90 -1.98 -18.54
CA GLU A 337 27.11 -2.13 -19.97
C GLU A 337 28.44 -2.81 -20.28
N GLU A 338 28.40 -3.79 -21.19
CA GLU A 338 29.59 -4.54 -21.61
C GLU A 338 30.67 -3.65 -22.21
N VAL A 339 30.30 -2.52 -22.83
CA VAL A 339 31.26 -1.58 -23.42
C VAL A 339 32.24 -1.07 -22.37
N PHE A 340 31.79 -0.79 -21.14
CA PHE A 340 32.67 -0.30 -20.09
C PHE A 340 33.61 -1.40 -19.57
N THR A 341 33.11 -2.64 -19.45
CA THR A 341 33.93 -3.76 -18.97
C THR A 341 34.96 -4.21 -20.01
N GLN A 342 34.57 -4.23 -21.30
CA GLN A 342 35.49 -4.52 -22.42
C GLN A 342 36.55 -3.42 -22.58
N THR A 343 36.19 -2.15 -22.40
CA THR A 343 37.15 -1.05 -22.44
C THR A 343 38.17 -1.16 -21.31
N ALA A 344 37.70 -1.43 -20.07
CA ALA A 344 38.60 -1.64 -18.93
C ALA A 344 39.54 -2.83 -19.15
N PHE A 345 39.03 -3.94 -19.71
CA PHE A 345 39.84 -5.09 -20.09
C PHE A 345 40.91 -4.74 -21.14
N THR A 346 40.54 -3.98 -22.17
CA THR A 346 41.46 -3.54 -23.25
C THR A 346 42.58 -2.63 -22.72
N LEU A 347 42.27 -1.81 -21.72
CA LEU A 347 43.25 -0.97 -21.01
C LEU A 347 44.12 -1.76 -20.02
N GLY A 348 43.93 -3.07 -19.89
CA GLY A 348 44.70 -3.95 -19.00
C GLY A 348 44.30 -3.83 -17.52
N ALA A 349 43.10 -3.37 -17.21
CA ALA A 349 42.64 -3.23 -15.83
C ALA A 349 42.48 -4.60 -15.14
N ASN A 350 43.01 -4.72 -13.93
CA ASN A 350 42.78 -5.90 -13.09
C ASN A 350 41.38 -5.91 -12.48
N SER A 351 40.94 -7.06 -11.93
CA SER A 351 39.57 -7.23 -11.41
C SER A 351 39.19 -6.17 -10.35
N TRP A 352 40.11 -5.81 -9.46
CA TRP A 352 39.84 -4.78 -8.44
C TRP A 352 39.71 -3.40 -9.06
N GLN A 353 40.57 -3.06 -10.02
CA GLN A 353 40.47 -1.82 -10.79
C GLN A 353 39.13 -1.77 -11.51
N THR A 354 38.72 -2.83 -12.21
CA THR A 354 37.42 -2.91 -12.89
C THR A 354 36.25 -2.75 -11.92
N ILE A 355 36.29 -3.39 -10.74
CA ILE A 355 35.25 -3.21 -9.72
C ILE A 355 35.18 -1.75 -9.25
N ARG A 356 36.33 -1.15 -8.92
CA ARG A 356 36.41 0.20 -8.38
C ARG A 356 36.09 1.29 -9.41
N SER A 357 36.49 1.12 -10.67
CA SER A 357 36.39 2.16 -11.70
C SER A 357 35.21 2.00 -12.65
N VAL A 358 34.64 0.79 -12.77
CA VAL A 358 33.51 0.51 -13.66
C VAL A 358 32.27 0.14 -12.86
N PHE A 359 32.30 -0.97 -12.13
CA PHE A 359 31.10 -1.47 -11.44
C PHE A 359 30.62 -0.52 -10.35
N PHE A 360 31.48 -0.12 -9.41
CA PHE A 360 31.08 0.69 -8.28
C PHE A 360 30.47 2.04 -8.70
N PRO A 361 31.10 2.86 -9.57
CA PRO A 361 30.52 4.13 -10.00
C PRO A 361 29.21 3.94 -10.80
N SER A 362 29.18 2.98 -11.73
CA SER A 362 27.99 2.73 -12.56
C SER A 362 26.81 2.24 -11.73
N VAL A 363 27.04 1.33 -10.80
CA VAL A 363 25.99 0.74 -9.95
C VAL A 363 25.52 1.76 -8.92
N MET A 364 26.42 2.47 -8.25
CA MET A 364 26.03 3.48 -7.25
C MET A 364 25.22 4.62 -7.89
N SER A 365 25.59 5.06 -9.11
CA SER A 365 24.85 6.11 -9.82
C SER A 365 23.39 5.73 -10.11
N LYS A 366 23.12 4.44 -10.38
CA LYS A 366 21.76 3.93 -10.60
C LYS A 366 21.05 3.69 -9.26
N LEU A 367 21.76 3.14 -8.27
CA LEU A 367 21.23 2.86 -6.94
C LEU A 367 20.77 4.10 -6.18
N MET A 368 21.30 5.29 -6.46
CA MET A 368 20.76 6.52 -5.87
C MET A 368 19.30 6.76 -6.24
N ASP A 369 18.88 6.40 -7.47
CA ASP A 369 17.47 6.47 -7.85
C ASP A 369 16.64 5.43 -7.08
N ASP A 370 17.18 4.23 -6.90
CA ASP A 370 16.51 3.14 -6.19
C ASP A 370 16.33 3.47 -4.69
N ILE A 371 17.39 3.94 -4.01
CA ILE A 371 17.36 4.36 -2.60
C ILE A 371 16.34 5.49 -2.39
N ARG A 372 16.23 6.40 -3.35
CA ARG A 372 15.24 7.48 -3.32
C ARG A 372 13.81 6.94 -3.41
N VAL A 373 13.55 5.93 -4.24
CA VAL A 373 12.23 5.27 -4.29
C VAL A 373 11.92 4.54 -2.97
N LEU A 374 12.91 3.84 -2.41
CA LEU A 374 12.77 3.16 -1.11
C LEU A 374 12.49 4.13 0.05
N THR A 375 12.76 5.42 -0.15
CA THR A 375 12.49 6.44 0.86
C THR A 375 11.01 6.51 1.20
N ALA A 376 10.14 6.49 0.19
CA ALA A 376 8.69 6.53 0.38
C ALA A 376 8.16 5.30 1.13
N ILE A 377 8.69 4.12 0.81
CA ILE A 377 8.29 2.85 1.43
C ILE A 377 8.64 2.82 2.93
N SER A 378 9.80 3.35 3.31
CA SER A 378 10.18 3.42 4.73
C SER A 378 9.23 4.31 5.55
N TRP A 379 8.75 5.41 4.97
CA TRP A 379 7.76 6.28 5.61
C TRP A 379 6.41 5.57 5.86
N THR A 380 6.04 4.60 5.02
CA THR A 380 4.88 3.74 5.27
C THR A 380 5.13 2.81 6.45
N TYR A 381 6.30 2.16 6.50
CA TYR A 381 6.60 1.15 7.53
C TYR A 381 6.95 1.75 8.90
N ILE A 382 7.50 2.96 8.96
CA ILE A 382 7.80 3.60 10.25
C ILE A 382 6.51 3.90 11.02
N ILE A 383 5.44 4.28 10.31
CA ILE A 383 4.12 4.47 10.92
C ILE A 383 3.67 3.16 11.56
N ILE A 384 3.72 2.05 10.83
CA ILE A 384 3.35 0.72 11.37
C ILE A 384 4.22 0.35 12.58
N ALA A 385 5.54 0.55 12.50
CA ALA A 385 6.46 0.22 13.59
C ALA A 385 6.20 1.05 14.87
N GLU A 386 5.86 2.33 14.72
CA GLU A 386 5.54 3.22 15.85
C GLU A 386 4.13 2.97 16.45
N LEU A 387 3.23 2.33 15.69
CA LEU A 387 1.90 1.95 16.19
C LEU A 387 1.95 0.81 17.21
N LEU A 388 2.96 -0.07 17.10
CA LEU A 388 3.12 -1.27 17.94
C LEU A 388 3.50 -0.92 19.38
N ASN A 389 4.36 0.09 19.57
CA ASN A 389 4.70 0.62 20.88
C ASN A 389 4.73 2.16 20.85
N ARG A 390 3.72 2.77 21.50
CA ARG A 390 3.36 4.19 21.41
C ARG A 390 4.20 5.07 22.34
N GLU A 391 5.50 4.85 22.36
CA GLU A 391 6.46 5.62 23.17
C GLU A 391 6.87 6.96 22.53
N GLY A 392 6.36 7.27 21.34
CA GLY A 392 6.65 8.49 20.60
C GLY A 392 6.89 8.22 19.11
N GLY A 393 6.92 9.31 18.34
CA GLY A 393 6.98 9.29 16.88
C GLY A 393 5.67 9.73 16.22
N VAL A 394 5.74 10.19 14.98
CA VAL A 394 4.57 10.73 14.25
C VAL A 394 3.47 9.69 14.02
N GLY A 395 3.82 8.41 13.85
CA GLY A 395 2.86 7.31 13.74
C GLY A 395 2.08 7.10 15.04
N SER A 396 2.78 7.12 16.18
CA SER A 396 2.12 7.05 17.49
C SER A 396 1.21 8.26 17.74
N LEU A 397 1.63 9.44 17.29
CA LEU A 397 0.88 10.69 17.44
C LEU A 397 -0.40 10.68 16.59
N ILE A 398 -0.32 10.18 15.35
CA ILE A 398 -1.50 9.96 14.49
C ILE A 398 -2.52 9.06 15.21
N TYR A 399 -2.06 7.94 15.76
CA TYR A 399 -2.93 7.00 16.45
C TYR A 399 -3.62 7.64 17.66
N ILE A 400 -2.86 8.33 18.51
CA ILE A 400 -3.39 8.99 19.71
C ILE A 400 -4.43 10.06 19.33
N LYS A 401 -4.14 10.89 18.33
CA LYS A 401 -5.06 11.97 17.91
C LYS A 401 -6.29 11.45 17.19
N ALA A 402 -6.18 10.36 16.43
CA ALA A 402 -7.33 9.68 15.87
C ALA A 402 -8.25 9.15 16.98
N ARG A 403 -7.69 8.48 18.00
CA ARG A 403 -8.46 7.96 19.15
C ARG A 403 -9.10 9.05 20.02
N GLN A 404 -8.55 10.25 20.04
CA GLN A 404 -9.10 11.41 20.76
C GLN A 404 -10.16 12.18 19.95
N GLY A 405 -10.52 11.71 18.74
CA GLY A 405 -11.46 12.42 17.85
C GLY A 405 -10.89 13.72 17.26
N GLN A 406 -9.58 13.98 17.41
CA GLN A 406 -8.92 15.20 16.93
C GLN A 406 -8.46 15.03 15.47
N ILE A 407 -9.42 14.72 14.58
CA ILE A 407 -9.16 14.47 13.15
C ILE A 407 -8.39 15.62 12.45
N PRO A 408 -8.65 16.93 12.71
CA PRO A 408 -7.85 18.00 12.14
C PRO A 408 -6.34 17.87 12.41
N LYS A 409 -5.98 17.38 13.60
CA LYS A 409 -4.57 17.16 13.97
C LYS A 409 -3.96 15.97 13.25
N VAL A 410 -4.73 14.90 13.03
CA VAL A 410 -4.28 13.73 12.24
C VAL A 410 -3.88 14.17 10.84
N PHE A 411 -4.72 14.95 10.15
CA PHE A 411 -4.41 15.49 8.83
C PHE A 411 -3.22 16.43 8.84
N ALA A 412 -3.05 17.24 9.88
CA ALA A 412 -1.87 18.11 10.03
C ALA A 412 -0.58 17.28 10.14
N ILE A 413 -0.57 16.19 10.92
CA ILE A 413 0.58 15.29 11.02
C ILE A 413 0.88 14.59 9.69
N LEU A 414 -0.15 14.16 8.93
CA LEU A 414 0.04 13.59 7.60
C LEU A 414 0.69 14.58 6.62
N ILE A 415 0.29 15.86 6.65
CA ILE A 415 0.92 16.90 5.84
C ILE A 415 2.39 17.07 6.22
N VAL A 416 2.72 17.03 7.52
CA VAL A 416 4.11 17.07 8.00
C VAL A 416 4.93 15.91 7.43
N ILE A 417 4.40 14.68 7.43
CA ILE A 417 5.06 13.51 6.84
C ILE A 417 5.34 13.73 5.35
N VAL A 418 4.36 14.21 4.58
CA VAL A 418 4.52 14.49 3.14
C VAL A 418 5.62 15.53 2.91
N LEU A 419 5.68 16.58 3.73
CA LEU A 419 6.70 17.62 3.61
C LEU A 419 8.09 17.12 3.97
N ILE A 420 8.21 16.26 4.97
CA ILE A 420 9.50 15.66 5.33
C ILE A 420 9.95 14.73 4.21
N GLY A 421 9.06 13.88 3.68
CA GLY A 421 9.36 13.01 2.55
C GLY A 421 9.82 13.82 1.33
N PHE A 422 9.14 14.92 1.04
CA PHE A 422 9.56 15.85 -0.01
C PHE A 422 10.93 16.49 0.27
N LEU A 423 11.19 16.95 1.49
CA LEU A 423 12.47 17.55 1.85
C LEU A 423 13.60 16.53 1.74
N GLN A 424 13.38 15.30 2.21
CA GLN A 424 14.32 14.20 2.13
C GLN A 424 14.61 13.82 0.67
N ASP A 425 13.59 13.76 -0.19
CA ASP A 425 13.72 13.57 -1.64
C ASP A 425 14.65 14.61 -2.27
N ARG A 426 14.49 15.89 -1.91
CA ARG A 426 15.35 16.97 -2.41
C ARG A 426 16.77 16.88 -1.90
N ILE A 427 16.97 16.47 -0.64
CA ILE A 427 18.30 16.20 -0.11
C ILE A 427 18.97 15.08 -0.93
N PHE A 428 18.26 14.00 -1.24
CA PHE A 428 18.81 12.92 -2.08
C PHE A 428 19.12 13.36 -3.51
N VAL A 429 18.27 14.18 -4.15
CA VAL A 429 18.58 14.74 -5.47
C VAL A 429 19.82 15.61 -5.44
N TYR A 430 19.97 16.43 -4.38
CA TYR A 430 21.16 17.24 -4.19
C TYR A 430 22.42 16.37 -4.03
N LEU A 431 22.34 15.33 -3.19
CA LEU A 431 23.43 14.38 -2.99
C LEU A 431 23.77 13.62 -4.27
N ASP A 432 22.78 13.16 -5.04
CA ASP A 432 22.98 12.46 -6.30
C ASP A 432 23.69 13.34 -7.34
N LYS A 433 23.28 14.60 -7.50
CA LYS A 433 23.96 15.56 -8.38
C LYS A 433 25.40 15.86 -7.94
N ARG A 434 25.66 15.84 -6.63
CA ARG A 434 26.99 16.12 -6.07
C ARG A 434 27.93 14.93 -6.17
N LEU A 435 27.43 13.73 -5.91
CA LEU A 435 28.19 12.48 -5.91
C LEU A 435 28.37 11.93 -7.33
N PHE A 436 27.38 12.11 -8.21
CA PHE A 436 27.35 11.54 -9.57
C PHE A 436 27.13 12.61 -10.65
N PRO A 437 28.00 13.63 -10.75
CA PRO A 437 27.82 14.75 -11.69
C PRO A 437 27.72 14.31 -13.16
N HIS A 438 28.39 13.20 -13.52
CA HIS A 438 28.36 12.61 -14.87
C HIS A 438 26.96 12.18 -15.35
N LYS A 439 26.00 11.93 -14.44
CA LYS A 439 24.63 11.50 -14.77
C LYS A 439 23.80 12.64 -15.36
N TYR A 440 24.16 13.88 -15.02
CA TYR A 440 23.36 15.08 -15.27
C TYR A 440 23.87 15.93 -16.43
N TYR A 441 24.74 15.37 -17.28
CA TYR A 441 25.21 16.03 -18.49
C TYR A 441 24.17 15.91 -19.62
N LYS A 442 23.01 16.55 -19.44
CA LYS A 442 21.98 16.70 -20.47
C LYS A 442 21.59 18.17 -20.62
N THR A 443 21.48 18.61 -21.86
CA THR A 443 20.93 19.92 -22.23
C THR A 443 19.43 19.92 -21.91
N THR A 444 19.05 20.47 -20.76
CA THR A 444 17.63 20.72 -20.42
C THR A 444 17.03 21.72 -21.40
N LEU A 445 15.83 21.45 -21.93
CA LEU A 445 15.07 22.44 -22.71
C LEU A 445 14.91 23.73 -21.92
N ALA A 446 14.97 24.87 -22.62
CA ALA A 446 14.77 26.18 -22.01
C ALA A 446 13.38 26.29 -21.37
N GLY A 447 13.29 26.80 -20.14
CA GLY A 447 12.03 26.95 -19.40
C GLY A 447 11.76 25.87 -18.34
N ILE A 448 12.34 24.67 -18.47
CA ILE A 448 12.10 23.56 -17.51
C ILE A 448 12.64 23.90 -16.13
N ARG A 449 13.84 24.52 -16.06
CA ARG A 449 14.45 24.90 -14.78
C ARG A 449 13.62 25.94 -14.03
N GLU A 450 13.04 26.89 -14.75
CA GLU A 450 12.16 27.90 -14.17
C GLU A 450 10.91 27.24 -13.56
N VAL A 451 10.24 26.32 -14.26
CA VAL A 451 9.11 25.56 -13.70
C VAL A 451 9.52 24.79 -12.46
N GLU A 452 10.65 24.07 -12.50
CA GLU A 452 11.17 23.31 -11.36
C GLU A 452 11.45 24.22 -10.15
N TYR A 453 12.10 25.38 -10.36
CA TYR A 453 12.41 26.33 -9.28
C TYR A 453 11.16 26.96 -8.68
N GLY A 454 10.14 27.26 -9.50
CA GLY A 454 8.87 27.77 -8.99
C GLY A 454 8.14 26.72 -8.13
N ILE A 455 8.02 25.48 -8.59
CA ILE A 455 7.40 24.40 -7.78
C ILE A 455 8.20 24.17 -6.49
N LEU A 456 9.53 24.14 -6.59
CA LEU A 456 10.42 24.03 -5.44
C LEU A 456 10.24 25.17 -4.44
N ALA A 457 10.11 26.41 -4.91
CA ALA A 457 9.94 27.57 -4.05
C ALA A 457 8.61 27.51 -3.29
N ILE A 458 7.52 27.04 -3.91
CA ILE A 458 6.24 26.83 -3.22
C ILE A 458 6.38 25.78 -2.13
N LEU A 459 6.94 24.61 -2.46
CA LEU A 459 7.06 23.50 -1.52
C LEU A 459 8.03 23.82 -0.38
N LEU A 460 9.15 24.49 -0.68
CA LEU A 460 10.07 25.01 0.32
C LEU A 460 9.37 26.04 1.20
N MET A 461 8.59 26.97 0.64
CA MET A 461 7.89 27.98 1.45
C MET A 461 6.86 27.34 2.37
N ILE A 462 6.10 26.35 1.89
CA ILE A 462 5.17 25.58 2.73
C ILE A 462 5.95 24.87 3.86
N ALA A 463 7.06 24.21 3.53
CA ALA A 463 7.92 23.56 4.51
C ALA A 463 8.50 24.55 5.53
N VAL A 464 8.91 25.76 5.11
CA VAL A 464 9.44 26.80 6.00
C VAL A 464 8.34 27.40 6.87
N VAL A 465 7.12 27.62 6.34
CA VAL A 465 5.97 28.07 7.16
C VAL A 465 5.67 27.03 8.23
N ILE A 466 5.63 25.76 7.86
CA ILE A 466 5.36 24.68 8.80
C ILE A 466 6.51 24.52 9.79
N PHE A 467 7.76 24.59 9.33
CA PHE A 467 8.94 24.61 10.20
C PHE A 467 8.91 25.79 11.17
N GLN A 468 8.58 27.00 10.70
CA GLN A 468 8.46 28.19 11.54
C GLN A 468 7.36 27.99 12.59
N GLN A 469 6.21 27.43 12.20
CA GLN A 469 5.12 27.15 13.13
C GLN A 469 5.49 26.05 14.14
N ILE A 470 6.32 25.08 13.75
CA ILE A 470 6.75 23.97 14.61
C ILE A 470 7.87 24.39 15.57
N TRP A 471 8.86 25.14 15.10
CA TRP A 471 10.10 25.38 15.85
C TRP A 471 10.26 26.82 16.34
N LEU A 472 9.55 27.78 15.75
CA LEU A 472 9.69 29.22 16.03
C LEU A 472 8.32 29.94 16.11
N PRO A 473 7.40 29.53 17.00
CA PRO A 473 6.00 30.01 17.00
C PRO A 473 5.84 31.51 17.30
N SER A 474 6.85 32.17 17.88
CA SER A 474 6.83 33.61 18.20
C SER A 474 6.97 34.54 16.99
N LEU A 475 7.27 34.01 15.79
CA LEU A 475 7.57 34.80 14.58
C LEU A 475 6.44 34.83 13.52
N THR A 476 5.21 34.44 13.88
CA THR A 476 4.12 34.11 12.93
C THR A 476 3.64 35.24 12.01
N GLY A 477 3.50 36.48 12.50
CA GLY A 477 2.81 37.56 11.77
C GLY A 477 3.53 38.05 10.51
N THR A 478 4.81 38.41 10.62
CA THR A 478 5.62 38.89 9.49
C THR A 478 5.98 37.78 8.51
N PHE A 479 6.12 36.54 9.00
CA PHE A 479 6.55 35.39 8.20
C PHE A 479 5.45 34.90 7.25
N ASN A 480 4.18 34.91 7.68
CA ASN A 480 3.05 34.50 6.85
C ASN A 480 2.84 35.41 5.63
N ASN A 481 3.02 36.73 5.79
CA ASN A 481 2.92 37.66 4.65
C ASN A 481 4.05 37.43 3.64
N LEU A 482 5.27 37.17 4.12
CA LEU A 482 6.41 36.84 3.27
C LEU A 482 6.18 35.53 2.51
N ALA A 483 5.53 34.55 3.14
CA ALA A 483 5.18 33.27 2.52
C ALA A 483 4.20 33.43 1.36
N ILE A 484 3.14 34.22 1.54
CA ILE A 484 2.16 34.48 0.48
C ILE A 484 2.83 35.14 -0.72
N ILE A 485 3.68 36.16 -0.49
CA ILE A 485 4.42 36.85 -1.55
C ILE A 485 5.34 35.87 -2.29
N THR A 486 6.04 35.00 -1.56
CA THR A 486 6.96 34.00 -2.15
C THR A 486 6.21 32.97 -2.99
N VAL A 487 5.05 32.51 -2.55
CA VAL A 487 4.20 31.58 -3.32
C VAL A 487 3.68 32.24 -4.60
N ILE A 488 3.24 33.50 -4.55
CA ILE A 488 2.80 34.24 -5.74
C ILE A 488 3.96 34.42 -6.73
N ALA A 489 5.14 34.82 -6.25
CA ALA A 489 6.33 34.96 -7.09
C ALA A 489 6.71 33.62 -7.75
N ALA A 490 6.63 32.53 -7.00
CA ALA A 490 6.91 31.19 -7.49
C ALA A 490 5.91 30.74 -8.58
N LEU A 491 4.61 31.03 -8.42
CA LEU A 491 3.59 30.78 -9.46
C LEU A 491 3.88 31.55 -10.75
N ILE A 492 4.34 32.81 -10.65
CA ILE A 492 4.74 33.60 -11.81
C ILE A 492 5.94 32.96 -12.54
N ILE A 493 6.93 32.46 -11.79
CA ILE A 493 8.09 31.76 -12.34
C ILE A 493 7.66 30.47 -13.07
N ILE A 494 6.70 29.72 -12.52
CA ILE A 494 6.13 28.52 -13.18
C ILE A 494 5.51 28.89 -14.52
N VAL A 495 4.61 29.88 -14.53
CA VAL A 495 3.92 30.32 -15.76
C VAL A 495 4.93 30.80 -16.81
N PHE A 496 5.95 31.55 -16.39
CA PHE A 496 7.00 32.01 -17.28
C PHE A 496 7.83 30.86 -17.85
N GLY A 497 8.20 29.89 -17.02
CA GLY A 497 8.90 28.68 -17.45
C GLY A 497 8.09 27.90 -18.48
N GLU A 498 6.78 27.74 -18.26
CA GLU A 498 5.91 27.02 -19.18
C GLU A 498 5.77 27.72 -20.54
N ILE A 499 5.72 29.05 -20.56
CA ILE A 499 5.76 29.84 -21.81
C ILE A 499 7.05 29.56 -22.59
N LYS A 500 8.21 29.53 -21.91
CA LYS A 500 9.50 29.20 -22.53
C LYS A 500 9.54 27.77 -23.07
N VAL A 501 9.02 26.79 -22.32
CA VAL A 501 8.95 25.39 -22.76
C VAL A 501 8.11 25.28 -24.03
N ARG A 502 6.91 25.88 -24.06
CA ARG A 502 6.05 25.89 -25.26
C ARG A 502 6.72 26.59 -26.45
N GLY A 503 7.46 27.67 -26.19
CA GLY A 503 8.23 28.38 -27.22
C GLY A 503 9.41 27.57 -27.78
N ALA A 504 10.08 26.80 -26.92
CA ALA A 504 11.18 25.92 -27.32
C ALA A 504 10.68 24.71 -28.12
N LEU A 505 9.55 24.12 -27.72
CA LEU A 505 8.91 23.03 -28.46
C LEU A 505 8.44 23.47 -29.86
N ARG A 506 7.91 24.69 -30.00
CA ARG A 506 7.54 25.28 -31.30
C ARG A 506 8.72 25.57 -32.23
N LYS A 507 9.95 25.65 -31.72
CA LYS A 507 11.17 25.85 -32.53
C LYS A 507 11.85 24.54 -32.90
N ALA A 508 11.49 23.45 -32.22
CA ALA A 508 12.09 22.13 -32.38
C ALA A 508 11.28 21.19 -33.29
N GLY A 509 9.99 21.47 -33.49
CA GLY A 509 9.15 20.91 -34.55
C GLY A 509 8.98 21.91 -35.69
#